data_AF-A0A527ZC95-F1
#
_entry.id   AF-A0A527ZC95-F1
#
_cell.length_a   1.000
_cell.length_b   1.000
_cell.length_c   1.000
_cell.angle_alpha   90.00
_cell.angle_beta   90.00
_cell.angle_gamma   90.00
#
_symmetry.space_group_name_H-M   'P 1'
#
loop_
_entity.id
_entity.type
_entity.pdbx_description
1 polymer ?
#
loop_
_entity_poly.entity_id
_entity_poly.type
_entity_poly.pdbx_seq_one_letter_code
_entity_poly.pdbx_strand_id
1 'polypeptide(L)' 'LVAGIDSNEHNLRLVNAINDDGRIYLTQTRVDGQVAIRFQVGQFETTAADVDTAFEVITEIARRLA' A
#
# COMPACT_ATOMS: atom_id res chain seq x y z
N LEU A 1 2.22 10.55 -26.92
CA LEU A 1 2.53 10.73 -25.48
C LEU A 1 1.95 9.54 -24.76
N VAL A 2 2.80 8.67 -24.19
CA VAL A 2 2.28 7.60 -23.32
C VAL A 2 1.69 8.32 -22.11
N ALA A 3 0.36 8.32 -21.99
CA ALA A 3 -0.28 8.81 -20.79
C ALA A 3 0.20 7.89 -19.66
N GLY A 4 1.09 8.39 -18.81
CA GLY A 4 1.48 7.69 -17.59
C GLY A 4 0.22 7.37 -16.79
N ILE A 5 0.18 6.21 -16.15
CA ILE A 5 -0.91 5.86 -15.25
C ILE A 5 -1.05 6.97 -14.21
N ASP A 6 -2.28 7.47 -13.99
CA ASP A 6 -2.54 8.45 -12.93
C ASP A 6 -2.06 7.86 -11.60
N SER A 7 -1.08 8.51 -10.97
CA SER A 7 -0.47 8.03 -9.73
C SER A 7 -1.49 7.93 -8.60
N ASN A 8 -2.54 8.74 -8.61
CA ASN A 8 -3.62 8.65 -7.64
C ASN A 8 -4.46 7.41 -7.84
N GLU A 9 -4.85 7.13 -9.09
CA GLU A 9 -5.57 5.91 -9.44
C GLU A 9 -4.73 4.67 -9.14
N HIS A 10 -3.44 4.69 -9.48
CA HIS A 10 -2.50 3.63 -9.17
C HIS A 10 -2.44 3.34 -7.66
N ASN A 11 -2.26 4.38 -6.83
CA ASN A 11 -2.18 4.22 -5.37
C ASN A 11 -3.49 3.73 -4.76
N LEU A 12 -4.65 4.17 -5.29
CA LEU A 12 -5.96 3.66 -4.86
C LEU A 12 -6.15 2.19 -5.23
N ARG A 13 -5.75 1.78 -6.44
CA ARG A 13 -5.79 0.37 -6.86
C ARG A 13 -4.87 -0.49 -5.99
N LEU A 14 -3.67 0.00 -5.69
CA LEU A 14 -2.71 -0.72 -4.86
C LEU A 14 -3.22 -0.92 -3.42
N VAL A 15 -3.71 0.14 -2.75
CA VAL A 15 -4.20 0.00 -1.36
C VAL A 15 -5.43 -0.89 -1.28
N ASN A 16 -6.33 -0.84 -2.27
CA ASN A 16 -7.48 -1.74 -2.33
C ASN A 16 -7.03 -3.19 -2.52
N ALA A 17 -6.11 -3.46 -3.45
CA ALA A 17 -5.60 -4.82 -3.67
C ALA A 17 -4.86 -5.39 -2.45
N ILE A 18 -4.12 -4.55 -1.71
CA ILE A 18 -3.48 -4.96 -0.45
C ILE A 18 -4.54 -5.34 0.59
N ASN A 19 -5.58 -4.53 0.74
CA ASN A 19 -6.64 -4.78 1.73
C ASN A 19 -7.54 -5.97 1.33
N ASP A 20 -7.79 -6.19 0.04
CA ASP A 20 -8.53 -7.33 -0.50
C ASP A 20 -7.75 -8.65 -0.37
N ASP A 21 -6.41 -8.60 -0.42
CA ASP A 21 -5.53 -9.76 -0.15
C ASP A 21 -5.61 -10.22 1.32
N GLY A 22 -5.86 -9.29 2.25
CA GLY A 22 -6.26 -9.60 3.62
C GLY A 22 -5.14 -9.99 4.59
N ARG A 23 -3.87 -10.08 4.14
CA ARG A 23 -2.72 -10.34 5.04
C ARG A 23 -2.36 -9.14 5.92
N ILE A 24 -2.56 -7.92 5.43
CA ILE A 24 -2.36 -6.67 6.16
C ILE A 24 -3.49 -5.68 5.83
N TYR A 25 -3.66 -4.65 6.66
CA TYR A 25 -4.61 -3.58 6.41
C TYR A 25 -3.91 -2.22 6.46
N LEU A 26 -4.05 -1.44 5.39
CA LEU A 26 -3.49 -0.10 5.26
C LEU A 26 -4.59 0.94 5.01
N THR A 27 -4.31 2.16 5.43
CA THR A 27 -5.17 3.32 5.12
C THR A 27 -4.47 4.24 4.14
N GLN A 28 -5.25 5.09 3.49
CA GLN A 28 -4.77 6.10 2.56
C GLN A 28 -5.25 7.48 2.99
N THR A 29 -4.54 8.51 2.53
CA THR A 29 -4.91 9.91 2.74
C THR A 29 -4.56 10.74 1.50
N ARG A 30 -4.89 12.03 1.53
CA ARG A 30 -4.45 12.99 0.52
C ARG A 30 -3.47 13.98 1.13
N VAL A 31 -2.33 14.15 0.46
CA VAL A 31 -1.31 15.14 0.78
C VAL A 31 -1.11 15.98 -0.48
N ASP A 32 -1.38 17.28 -0.41
CA ASP A 32 -1.28 18.21 -1.54
C ASP A 32 -2.02 17.71 -2.80
N GLY A 33 -3.21 17.14 -2.59
CA GLY A 33 -4.05 16.58 -3.64
C GLY A 33 -3.64 15.19 -4.13
N GLN A 34 -2.46 14.69 -3.75
CA GLN A 34 -1.95 13.36 -4.12
C GLN A 34 -2.38 12.29 -3.11
N VAL A 35 -2.73 11.10 -3.59
CA VAL A 35 -3.05 9.94 -2.75
C VAL A 35 -1.76 9.35 -2.21
N ALA A 36 -1.67 9.25 -0.88
CA ALA A 36 -0.58 8.59 -0.18
C ALA A 36 -1.10 7.38 0.60
N ILE A 37 -0.46 6.23 0.43
CA ILE A 37 -0.68 5.04 1.27
C ILE A 37 0.07 5.25 2.58
N ARG A 38 -0.61 5.01 3.70
CA ARG A 38 -0.06 5.21 5.03
C ARG A 38 0.13 3.85 5.68
N PHE A 39 1.40 3.53 5.95
CA PHE A 39 1.81 2.41 6.78
C PHE A 39 2.22 2.96 8.14
N GLN A 40 1.50 2.56 9.20
CA GLN A 40 1.76 3.01 10.55
C GLN A 40 2.00 1.82 11.46
N VAL A 41 3.13 1.85 12.13
CA VAL A 41 3.56 0.84 13.10
C VAL A 41 3.34 1.42 14.50
N GLY A 42 2.71 0.63 15.39
CA GLY A 42 2.39 1.08 16.75
C GLY A 42 1.48 0.17 17.56
N GLN A 43 1.07 -0.98 17.00
CA GLN A 43 0.39 -2.02 17.77
C GLN A 43 1.38 -2.63 18.77
N PHE A 44 0.93 -2.88 20.01
CA PHE A 44 1.81 -3.31 21.11
C PHE A 44 2.52 -4.63 20.82
N GLU A 45 1.89 -5.52 20.06
CA GLU A 45 2.42 -6.84 19.72
C GLU A 45 3.23 -6.85 18.41
N THR A 46 3.39 -5.70 17.74
CA THR A 46 4.11 -5.64 16.47
C THR A 46 5.60 -5.93 16.68
N THR A 47 6.11 -6.91 15.94
CA THR A 47 7.51 -7.30 15.90
C THR A 47 8.19 -6.79 14.62
N ALA A 48 9.53 -6.91 14.55
CA ALA A 48 10.26 -6.61 13.32
C ALA A 48 9.83 -7.53 12.16
N ALA A 49 9.55 -8.81 12.44
CA ALA A 49 9.10 -9.76 11.44
C ALA A 49 7.73 -9.39 10.83
N ASP A 50 6.85 -8.74 11.60
CA ASP A 50 5.57 -8.24 11.08
C ASP A 50 5.78 -7.07 10.11
N VAL A 51 6.75 -6.20 10.39
CA VAL A 51 7.13 -5.10 9.50
C VAL A 51 7.76 -5.62 8.20
N ASP A 52 8.64 -6.62 8.31
CA ASP A 52 9.22 -7.29 7.14
C ASP A 52 8.13 -7.96 6.29
N THR A 53 7.20 -8.67 6.93
CA THR A 53 6.04 -9.28 6.27
C THR A 53 5.19 -8.22 5.55
N ALA A 54 4.93 -7.08 6.18
CA ALA A 54 4.17 -6.00 5.54
C ALA A 54 4.88 -5.47 4.28
N PHE A 55 6.21 -5.31 4.32
CA PHE A 55 7.00 -4.90 3.15
C PHE A 55 6.94 -5.94 2.03
N GLU A 56 7.07 -7.24 2.36
CA GLU A 56 6.94 -8.33 1.40
C GLU A 56 5.56 -8.33 0.72
N VAL A 57 4.49 -8.23 1.49
CA VAL A 57 3.11 -8.18 0.97
C VAL A 57 2.92 -6.95 0.06
N ILE A 58 3.33 -5.76 0.50
CA ILE A 58 3.19 -4.53 -0.30
C ILE A 58 3.90 -4.69 -1.65
N THR A 59 5.15 -5.18 -1.65
CA THR A 59 5.95 -5.30 -2.87
C THR A 59 5.47 -6.44 -3.77
N GLU A 60 4.98 -7.54 -3.20
CA GLU A 60 4.35 -8.64 -3.94
C GLU A 60 3.12 -8.15 -4.72
N ILE A 61 2.19 -7.47 -4.03
CA ILE A 61 0.96 -6.95 -4.67
C ILE A 61 1.30 -5.86 -5.70
N ALA A 62 2.25 -4.97 -5.40
CA ALA A 62 2.69 -3.96 -6.36
C ALA A 62 3.24 -4.57 -7.66
N ARG A 63 4.03 -5.65 -7.57
CA ARG A 63 4.54 -6.37 -8.77
C ARG A 63 3.44 -7.05 -9.58
N ARG A 64 2.34 -7.48 -8.96
CA ARG A 64 1.19 -8.08 -9.68
C ARG A 64 0.34 -7.06 -10.43
N LEU A 65 0.42 -5.78 -10.05
CA LEU A 65 -0.35 -4.68 -10.66
C LEU A 65 0.40 -3.92 -11.77
N ALA A 66 1.70 -4.20 -11.93
CA ALA A 66 2.56 -3.64 -12.97
C ALA A 66 2.36 -4.36 -14.32
#